data_AF-A0A838T8Q3-F1
#
_entry.id   AF-A0A838T8Q3-F1
#
_cell.length_a   1.000
_cell.length_b   1.000
_cell.length_c   1.000
_cell.angle_alpha   90.00
_cell.angle_beta   90.00
_cell.angle_gamma   90.00
#
_symmetry.space_group_name_H-M   'P 1'
#
loop_
_entity.id
_entity.type
_entity.pdbx_description
1 polymer ?
#
loop_
_entity_poly.entity_id
_entity_poly.type
_entity_poly.pdbx_seq_one_letter_code
_entity_poly.pdbx_strand_id
1 'polypeptide(L)'
;MNLTSQIARQFREAYFGKNWTWSHVKEHLADVTWQQATTKVYSFNTIAALVYHMNYYVSALLKVLQGNPLEASDKYSFNHQIVGSGEDWEKLLARTWADAENFAGLVEQLPENKLWENVADEKYGNYYQNIHGIIEHTHYHLGQIVLIKKILLQADKNGGNKNI
;
A
#
# COMPACT_ATOMS: atom_id res chain seq x y z
N MET A 1 12.58 23.85 -0.06
CA MET A 1 12.06 22.55 -0.55
C MET A 1 13.24 21.61 -0.60
N ASN A 2 13.22 20.54 0.19
CA ASN A 2 14.32 19.58 0.33
C ASN A 2 13.91 18.23 -0.30
N LEU A 3 14.87 17.33 -0.53
CA LEU A 3 14.66 16.04 -1.20
C LEU A 3 13.64 15.18 -0.44
N THR A 4 13.71 15.16 0.89
CA THR A 4 12.80 14.36 1.72
C THR A 4 11.35 14.84 1.63
N SER A 5 11.10 16.15 1.52
CA SER A 5 9.77 16.70 1.21
C SER A 5 9.26 16.26 -0.17
N GLN A 6 10.14 16.15 -1.17
CA GLN A 6 9.76 15.68 -2.51
C GLN A 6 9.39 14.21 -2.51
N ILE A 7 10.17 13.37 -1.81
CA ILE A 7 9.90 11.95 -1.67
C ILE A 7 8.58 11.73 -0.91
N ALA A 8 8.38 12.43 0.20
CA ALA A 8 7.14 12.38 0.97
C ALA A 8 5.92 12.78 0.11
N ARG A 9 6.07 13.82 -0.71
CA ARG A 9 5.05 14.22 -1.68
C ARG A 9 4.73 13.11 -2.67
N GLN A 10 5.74 12.50 -3.31
CA GLN A 10 5.52 11.40 -4.25
C GLN A 10 4.78 10.22 -3.61
N PHE A 11 5.19 9.83 -2.39
CA PHE A 11 4.50 8.80 -1.64
C PHE A 11 3.04 9.18 -1.35
N ARG A 12 2.79 10.39 -0.83
CA ARG A 12 1.44 10.87 -0.51
C ARG A 12 0.56 10.92 -1.76
N GLU A 13 1.10 11.39 -2.88
CA GLU A 13 0.38 11.47 -4.15
C GLU A 13 0.06 10.07 -4.73
N ALA A 14 0.89 9.04 -4.48
CA ALA A 14 0.58 7.66 -4.86
C ALA A 14 -0.69 7.12 -4.16
N TYR A 15 -0.93 7.52 -2.90
CA TYR A 15 -2.11 7.12 -2.13
C TYR A 15 -3.32 8.03 -2.38
N PHE A 16 -3.12 9.35 -2.40
CA PHE A 16 -4.18 10.35 -2.29
C PHE A 16 -4.38 11.23 -3.54
N GLY A 17 -3.58 11.03 -4.59
CA GLY A 17 -3.81 11.63 -5.91
C GLY A 17 -2.91 12.83 -6.23
N LYS A 18 -3.20 13.48 -7.36
CA LYS A 18 -2.35 14.52 -8.00
C LYS A 18 -0.95 14.02 -8.42
N ASN A 19 -0.74 12.70 -8.48
CA ASN A 19 0.50 12.10 -8.99
C ASN A 19 0.55 12.10 -10.52
N TRP A 20 1.73 11.86 -11.10
CA TRP A 20 1.95 11.82 -12.55
C TRP A 20 1.11 10.79 -13.33
N THR A 21 0.75 9.66 -12.70
CA THR A 21 0.01 8.59 -13.37
C THR A 21 -1.49 8.84 -13.42
N TRP A 22 -1.98 9.91 -12.80
CA TRP A 22 -3.42 10.24 -12.69
C TRP A 22 -4.22 9.07 -12.10
N SER A 23 -3.58 8.28 -11.23
CA SER A 23 -4.14 7.04 -10.67
C SER A 23 -3.57 6.81 -9.28
N HIS A 24 -4.43 6.73 -8.28
CA HIS A 24 -4.00 6.59 -6.88
C HIS A 24 -4.84 5.59 -6.08
N VAL A 25 -4.27 5.09 -4.98
CA VAL A 25 -4.86 3.97 -4.22
C VAL A 25 -6.26 4.31 -3.71
N LYS A 26 -6.45 5.49 -3.11
CA LYS A 26 -7.73 5.88 -2.50
C LYS A 26 -8.87 6.01 -3.52
N GLU A 27 -8.58 6.46 -4.74
CA GLU A 27 -9.57 6.52 -5.82
C GLU A 27 -10.04 5.12 -6.21
N HIS A 28 -9.10 4.20 -6.45
CA HIS A 28 -9.45 2.88 -6.97
C HIS A 28 -10.15 1.98 -5.94
N LEU A 29 -10.03 2.28 -4.66
CA LEU A 29 -10.70 1.55 -3.57
C LEU A 29 -12.01 2.20 -3.09
N ALA A 30 -12.36 3.41 -3.56
CA ALA A 30 -13.47 4.20 -3.02
C ALA A 30 -14.86 3.53 -3.11
N ASP A 31 -15.06 2.71 -4.14
CA ASP A 31 -16.32 2.03 -4.49
C ASP A 31 -16.18 0.50 -4.45
N VAL A 32 -15.06 -0.03 -3.93
CA VAL A 32 -14.85 -1.47 -3.77
C VAL A 32 -15.57 -1.97 -2.53
N THR A 33 -16.53 -2.87 -2.70
CA THR A 33 -17.23 -3.51 -1.58
C THR A 33 -16.34 -4.56 -0.90
N TRP A 34 -16.64 -4.94 0.34
CA TRP A 34 -15.88 -6.01 1.03
C TRP A 34 -16.00 -7.36 0.31
N GLN A 35 -17.13 -7.63 -0.36
CA GLN A 35 -17.30 -8.83 -1.18
C GLN A 35 -16.37 -8.80 -2.40
N GLN A 36 -16.30 -7.67 -3.11
CA GLN A 36 -15.35 -7.50 -4.21
C GLN A 36 -13.90 -7.59 -3.72
N ALA A 37 -13.62 -6.98 -2.56
CA ALA A 37 -12.28 -6.96 -1.97
C ALA A 37 -11.76 -8.36 -1.66
N THR A 38 -12.65 -9.29 -1.33
CA THR A 38 -12.34 -10.67 -0.92
C THR A 38 -12.56 -11.72 -2.02
N THR A 39 -13.16 -11.33 -3.15
CA THR A 39 -13.38 -12.24 -4.26
C THR A 39 -12.06 -12.62 -4.92
N LYS A 40 -11.81 -13.93 -5.03
CA LYS A 40 -10.67 -14.47 -5.77
C LYS A 40 -10.97 -14.37 -7.26
N VAL A 41 -9.96 -13.96 -8.05
CA VAL A 41 -10.02 -13.87 -9.51
C VAL A 41 -8.81 -14.60 -10.05
N TYR A 42 -9.02 -15.68 -10.78
CA TYR A 42 -7.97 -16.56 -11.30
C TYR A 42 -6.93 -16.90 -10.22
N SER A 43 -5.64 -16.81 -10.55
CA SER A 43 -4.53 -16.99 -9.62
C SER A 43 -4.12 -15.73 -8.86
N PHE A 44 -4.75 -14.56 -9.12
CA PHE A 44 -4.36 -13.29 -8.50
C PHE A 44 -4.62 -13.25 -6.99
N ASN A 45 -3.84 -12.47 -6.26
CA ASN A 45 -4.20 -12.09 -4.89
C ASN A 45 -5.53 -11.33 -4.88
N THR A 46 -6.30 -11.41 -3.80
CA THR A 46 -7.50 -10.59 -3.63
C THR A 46 -7.13 -9.13 -3.40
N ILE A 47 -8.03 -8.19 -3.66
CA ILE A 47 -7.78 -6.77 -3.41
C ILE A 47 -7.47 -6.53 -1.92
N ALA A 48 -8.20 -7.18 -1.00
CA ALA A 48 -7.94 -7.08 0.43
C ALA A 48 -6.52 -7.56 0.81
N ALA A 49 -6.07 -8.67 0.22
CA ALA A 49 -4.72 -9.18 0.44
C ALA A 49 -3.65 -8.21 -0.08
N LEU A 50 -3.87 -7.60 -1.26
CA LEU A 50 -2.95 -6.61 -1.83
C LEU A 50 -2.86 -5.33 -1.00
N VAL A 51 -4.00 -4.84 -0.50
CA VAL A 51 -4.05 -3.64 0.35
C VAL A 51 -3.32 -3.85 1.66
N TYR A 52 -3.55 -5.00 2.31
CA TYR A 52 -2.78 -5.38 3.49
C TYR A 52 -1.29 -5.50 3.17
N HIS A 53 -0.93 -6.16 2.07
CA HIS A 53 0.46 -6.39 1.67
C HIS A 53 1.22 -5.08 1.42
N MET A 54 0.61 -4.14 0.71
CA MET A 54 1.17 -2.80 0.54
C MET A 54 1.37 -2.11 1.89
N ASN A 55 0.34 -2.12 2.75
CA ASN A 55 0.42 -1.45 4.04
C ASN A 55 1.43 -2.12 4.99
N TYR A 56 1.67 -3.42 4.87
CA TYR A 56 2.63 -4.15 5.70
C TYR A 56 4.02 -3.51 5.67
N TYR A 57 4.54 -3.20 4.48
CA TYR A 57 5.85 -2.57 4.32
C TYR A 57 5.85 -1.10 4.76
N VAL A 58 4.76 -0.36 4.53
CA VAL A 58 4.60 1.00 5.06
C VAL A 58 4.64 0.98 6.58
N SER A 59 3.85 0.13 7.24
CA SER A 59 3.81 0.00 8.70
C SER A 59 5.17 -0.43 9.27
N ALA A 60 5.89 -1.32 8.59
CA ALA A 60 7.22 -1.77 9.02
C ALA A 60 8.23 -0.61 9.05
N LEU A 61 8.34 0.14 7.95
CA LEU A 61 9.28 1.27 7.90
C LEU A 61 8.80 2.45 8.73
N LEU A 62 7.48 2.66 8.86
CA LEU A 62 6.89 3.65 9.77
C LEU A 62 7.35 3.44 11.21
N LYS A 63 7.35 2.21 11.71
CA LYS A 63 7.86 1.90 13.07
C LYS A 63 9.34 2.26 13.23
N VAL A 64 10.15 2.03 12.19
CA VAL A 64 11.57 2.41 12.20
C VAL A 64 11.75 3.92 12.23
N LEU A 65 10.97 4.66 11.43
CA LEU A 65 10.94 6.12 11.47
C LEU A 65 10.50 6.67 12.84
N GLN A 66 9.72 5.90 13.61
CA GLN A 66 9.34 6.20 14.99
C GLN A 66 10.40 5.80 16.03
N GLY A 67 11.55 5.28 15.61
CA GLY A 67 12.68 4.92 16.49
C GLY A 67 12.69 3.48 16.98
N ASN A 68 11.83 2.61 16.45
CA ASN A 68 11.83 1.18 16.79
C ASN A 68 12.77 0.37 15.86
N PRO A 69 13.22 -0.82 16.27
CA PRO A 69 13.96 -1.70 15.36
C PRO A 69 13.10 -2.18 14.18
N LEU A 70 13.75 -2.54 13.07
CA LEU A 70 13.08 -3.16 11.93
C LEU A 70 12.66 -4.59 12.27
N GLU A 71 11.36 -4.79 12.47
CA GLU A 71 10.75 -6.09 12.72
C GLU A 71 9.75 -6.42 11.60
N ALA A 72 10.27 -6.99 10.50
CA ALA A 72 9.47 -7.42 9.37
C ALA A 72 9.97 -8.75 8.80
N SER A 73 9.06 -9.54 8.25
CA SER A 73 9.34 -10.80 7.56
C SER A 73 8.29 -11.04 6.48
N ASP A 74 8.76 -11.31 5.26
CA ASP A 74 7.89 -11.53 4.09
C ASP A 74 6.87 -12.65 4.30
N LYS A 75 7.16 -13.61 5.19
CA LYS A 75 6.23 -14.68 5.60
C LYS A 75 4.90 -14.12 6.12
N TYR A 76 4.90 -12.93 6.71
CA TYR A 76 3.70 -12.29 7.28
C TYR A 76 3.10 -11.22 6.38
N SER A 77 3.72 -10.93 5.23
CA SER A 77 3.31 -9.86 4.31
C SER A 77 1.96 -10.10 3.63
N PHE A 78 1.41 -11.31 3.73
CA PHE A 78 0.03 -11.64 3.31
C PHE A 78 -0.81 -12.22 4.46
N ASN A 79 -0.30 -12.23 5.69
CA ASN A 79 -0.98 -12.79 6.85
C ASN A 79 -1.99 -11.79 7.44
N HIS A 80 -3.02 -11.45 6.66
CA HIS A 80 -4.06 -10.51 7.04
C HIS A 80 -5.21 -11.21 7.81
N GLN A 81 -5.88 -10.46 8.68
CA GLN A 81 -7.13 -10.93 9.29
C GLN A 81 -8.22 -11.10 8.22
N ILE A 82 -9.14 -12.04 8.44
CA ILE A 82 -10.26 -12.28 7.52
C ILE A 82 -11.12 -11.01 7.47
N VAL A 83 -11.36 -10.50 6.26
CA VAL A 83 -12.32 -9.42 6.00
C VAL A 83 -13.68 -10.06 5.78
N GLY A 84 -14.47 -10.17 6.85
CA GLY A 84 -15.78 -10.86 6.82
C GLY A 84 -16.98 -9.93 6.68
N SER A 85 -16.75 -8.61 6.75
CA SER A 85 -17.79 -7.60 6.80
C SER A 85 -17.33 -6.27 6.18
N GLY A 86 -18.29 -5.37 5.94
CA GLY A 86 -18.01 -4.00 5.53
C GLY A 86 -17.18 -3.23 6.57
N GLU A 87 -17.44 -3.48 7.85
CA GLU A 87 -16.69 -2.86 8.95
C GLU A 87 -15.22 -3.31 8.97
N ASP A 88 -14.95 -4.60 8.74
CA ASP A 88 -13.57 -5.11 8.66
C ASP A 88 -12.81 -4.50 7.49
N TRP A 89 -13.50 -4.32 6.36
CA TRP A 89 -12.93 -3.68 5.18
C TRP A 89 -12.61 -2.21 5.42
N GLU A 90 -13.55 -1.47 6.00
CA GLU A 90 -13.35 -0.07 6.37
C GLU A 90 -12.22 0.09 7.39
N LYS A 91 -12.09 -0.82 8.37
CA LYS A 91 -10.97 -0.83 9.32
C LYS A 91 -9.62 -1.00 8.61
N LEU A 92 -9.52 -1.92 7.66
CA LEU A 92 -8.30 -2.13 6.88
C LEU A 92 -7.93 -0.88 6.06
N LEU A 93 -8.91 -0.27 5.39
CA LEU A 93 -8.71 0.97 4.64
C LEU A 93 -8.32 2.14 5.56
N ALA A 94 -9.03 2.34 6.67
CA ALA A 94 -8.74 3.40 7.63
C ALA A 94 -7.33 3.29 8.19
N ARG A 95 -6.89 2.07 8.52
CA ARG A 95 -5.50 1.81 8.94
C ARG A 95 -4.51 2.17 7.84
N THR A 96 -4.78 1.76 6.61
CA THR A 96 -3.93 2.05 5.44
C THR A 96 -3.76 3.54 5.21
N TRP A 97 -4.84 4.32 5.33
CA TRP A 97 -4.78 5.78 5.16
C TRP A 97 -4.02 6.47 6.30
N ALA A 98 -4.26 6.04 7.54
CA ALA A 98 -3.58 6.60 8.70
C ALA A 98 -2.06 6.32 8.64
N ASP A 99 -1.67 5.09 8.32
CA ASP A 99 -0.25 4.72 8.18
C ASP A 99 0.40 5.50 7.04
N ALA A 100 -0.27 5.66 5.89
CA ALA A 100 0.26 6.44 4.78
C ALA A 100 0.50 7.92 5.14
N GLU A 101 -0.46 8.60 5.78
CA GLU A 101 -0.26 10.00 6.18
C GLU A 101 0.84 10.15 7.24
N ASN A 102 0.88 9.27 8.24
CA ASN A 102 1.91 9.29 9.27
C ASN A 102 3.31 9.03 8.67
N PHE A 103 3.41 8.06 7.75
CA PHE A 103 4.64 7.75 7.05
C PHE A 103 5.13 8.94 6.22
N ALA A 104 4.25 9.53 5.40
CA ALA A 104 4.60 10.72 4.62
C ALA A 104 5.07 11.87 5.51
N GLY A 105 4.38 12.11 6.64
CA GLY A 105 4.74 13.16 7.59
C GLY A 105 6.11 12.95 8.24
N LEU A 106 6.49 11.71 8.55
CA LEU A 106 7.83 11.42 9.10
C LEU A 106 8.93 11.45 8.03
N VAL A 107 8.65 10.97 6.81
CA VAL A 107 9.60 11.09 5.69
C VAL A 107 9.88 12.57 5.39
N GLU A 108 8.87 13.42 5.41
CA GLU A 108 9.00 14.86 5.16
C GLU A 108 9.91 15.58 6.18
N GLN A 109 9.94 15.07 7.43
CA GLN A 109 10.77 15.59 8.52
C GLN A 109 12.16 14.96 8.58
N LEU A 110 12.43 13.94 7.76
CA LEU A 110 13.71 13.23 7.80
C LEU A 110 14.85 14.16 7.35
N PRO A 111 15.96 14.25 8.09
CA PRO A 111 17.16 14.92 7.63
C PRO A 111 17.69 14.25 6.35
N GLU A 112 18.06 15.05 5.34
CA GLU A 112 18.48 14.49 4.04
C GLU A 112 19.67 13.54 4.13
N ASN A 113 20.64 13.81 5.01
CA ASN A 113 21.80 12.92 5.18
C ASN A 113 21.39 11.52 5.66
N LYS A 114 20.27 11.41 6.39
CA LYS A 114 19.76 10.14 6.89
C LYS A 114 19.25 9.22 5.79
N LEU A 115 18.91 9.78 4.62
CA LEU A 115 18.53 8.97 3.43
C LEU A 115 19.61 7.96 3.05
N TRP A 116 20.88 8.27 3.33
CA TRP A 116 22.03 7.45 2.96
C TRP A 116 22.48 6.48 4.06
N GLU A 117 21.86 6.53 5.23
CA GLU A 117 22.11 5.60 6.33
C GLU A 117 21.30 4.31 6.15
N ASN A 118 21.82 3.19 6.64
CA ASN A 118 21.09 1.92 6.64
C ASN A 118 19.85 2.02 7.55
N VAL A 119 18.73 1.44 7.10
CA VAL A 119 17.49 1.38 7.91
C VAL A 119 17.68 0.52 9.15
N ALA A 120 18.43 -0.57 8.99
CA ALA A 120 18.83 -1.50 10.04
C ALA A 120 20.18 -2.13 9.65
N ASP A 121 20.26 -3.46 9.58
CA ASP A 121 21.42 -4.14 9.00
C ASP A 121 21.65 -3.75 7.53
N GLU A 122 22.91 -3.74 7.09
CA GLU A 122 23.32 -3.35 5.72
C GLU A 122 22.57 -4.12 4.62
N LYS A 123 22.21 -5.39 4.87
CA LYS A 123 21.44 -6.23 3.94
C LYS A 123 20.05 -5.68 3.61
N TYR A 124 19.49 -4.80 4.45
CA TYR A 124 18.19 -4.17 4.21
C TYR A 124 18.29 -2.86 3.44
N GLY A 125 19.51 -2.38 3.15
CA GLY A 125 19.74 -1.14 2.42
C GLY A 125 19.45 0.13 3.23
N ASN A 126 19.52 1.26 2.54
CA ASN A 126 19.37 2.58 3.14
C ASN A 126 17.95 3.14 3.08
N TYR A 127 17.70 4.22 3.81
CA TYR A 127 16.38 4.87 3.86
C TYR A 127 15.90 5.29 2.46
N TYR A 128 16.80 5.83 1.62
CA TYR A 128 16.46 6.22 0.25
C TYR A 128 15.87 5.05 -0.55
N GLN A 129 16.58 3.92 -0.59
CA GLN A 129 16.17 2.72 -1.31
C GLN A 129 14.86 2.14 -0.77
N ASN A 130 14.70 2.10 0.55
CA ASN A 130 13.50 1.57 1.18
C ASN A 130 12.26 2.43 0.90
N ILE A 131 12.38 3.75 1.05
CA ILE A 131 11.25 4.67 0.82
C ILE A 131 10.85 4.66 -0.66
N HIS A 132 11.81 4.73 -1.59
CA HIS A 132 11.51 4.63 -3.02
C HIS A 132 10.95 3.26 -3.40
N GLY A 133 11.51 2.18 -2.85
CA GLY A 133 10.99 0.83 -3.05
C GLY A 133 9.53 0.70 -2.62
N ILE A 134 9.13 1.33 -1.51
CA ILE A 134 7.72 1.38 -1.08
C ILE A 134 6.84 2.14 -2.08
N ILE A 135 7.32 3.26 -2.65
CA ILE A 135 6.57 4.02 -3.67
C ILE A 135 6.38 3.19 -4.95
N GLU A 136 7.46 2.57 -5.44
CA GLU A 136 7.44 1.70 -6.61
C GLU A 136 6.52 0.49 -6.41
N HIS A 137 6.64 -0.17 -5.25
CA HIS A 137 5.81 -1.29 -4.83
C HIS A 137 4.33 -0.90 -4.75
N THR A 138 4.03 0.30 -4.26
CA THR A 138 2.66 0.85 -4.22
C THR A 138 2.08 0.96 -5.63
N HIS A 139 2.82 1.54 -6.58
CA HIS A 139 2.36 1.65 -7.97
C HIS A 139 2.19 0.28 -8.65
N TYR A 140 3.11 -0.66 -8.40
CA TYR A 140 3.02 -2.03 -8.92
C TYR A 140 1.73 -2.72 -8.49
N HIS A 141 1.41 -2.72 -7.18
CA HIS A 141 0.19 -3.35 -6.67
C HIS A 141 -1.07 -2.56 -6.95
N LEU A 142 -1.00 -1.23 -7.09
CA LEU A 142 -2.12 -0.44 -7.59
C LEU A 142 -2.56 -0.91 -8.98
N GLY A 143 -1.61 -1.18 -9.88
CA GLY A 143 -1.90 -1.74 -11.20
C GLY A 143 -2.68 -3.07 -11.11
N GLN A 144 -2.27 -3.96 -10.20
CA GLN A 144 -2.96 -5.22 -9.96
C GLN A 144 -4.39 -5.01 -9.43
N ILE A 145 -4.57 -4.15 -8.43
CA ILE A 145 -5.88 -3.81 -7.86
C ILE A 145 -6.82 -3.29 -8.96
N VAL A 146 -6.35 -2.39 -9.82
CA VAL A 146 -7.14 -1.82 -10.91
C VAL A 146 -7.58 -2.90 -11.90
N LEU A 147 -6.69 -3.83 -12.27
CA LEU A 147 -7.02 -4.91 -13.19
C LEU A 147 -8.05 -5.88 -12.59
N ILE A 148 -7.86 -6.30 -11.33
CA ILE A 148 -8.79 -7.18 -10.62
C ILE A 148 -10.17 -6.53 -10.53
N LYS A 149 -10.23 -5.25 -10.12
CA LYS A 149 -11.48 -4.48 -10.06
C LYS A 149 -12.19 -4.44 -11.41
N LYS A 150 -11.47 -4.18 -12.51
CA LYS A 150 -12.05 -4.16 -13.86
C LYS A 150 -12.63 -5.52 -14.26
N ILE A 151 -11.96 -6.62 -13.92
CA ILE A 151 -12.45 -7.99 -14.20
C ILE A 151 -13.74 -8.27 -13.43
N LEU A 152 -13.78 -7.95 -12.12
CA LEU A 152 -14.96 -8.13 -11.29
C LEU A 152 -16.16 -7.34 -11.85
N LEU A 153 -15.97 -6.07 -12.17
CA LEU A 153 -17.02 -5.21 -12.72
C LEU A 153 -17.53 -5.69 -14.09
N GLN A 154 -16.68 -6.31 -14.91
CA GLN A 154 -17.12 -6.90 -16.18
C GLN A 154 -17.99 -8.15 -15.96
N ALA A 155 -17.63 -8.99 -14.99
CA ALA A 155 -18.40 -10.19 -14.70
C ALA A 155 -19.76 -9.90 -14.05
N ASP A 156 -19.83 -8.88 -13.20
CA ASP A 156 -21.09 -8.39 -12.63
C ASP A 156 -22.06 -7.94 -13.75
N LYS A 157 -21.54 -7.22 -14.76
CA LYS A 157 -22.32 -6.80 -15.95
C LYS A 157 -22.78 -7.97 -16.81
N ASN A 158 -22.04 -9.07 -16.84
CA ASN A 158 -22.34 -10.24 -17.65
C ASN A 158 -23.25 -11.26 -16.93
N GLY A 159 -23.97 -10.86 -15.88
CA GLY A 159 -24.96 -11.70 -15.20
C GLY A 159 -24.38 -12.69 -14.19
N GLY A 160 -23.19 -12.41 -13.63
CA GLY A 160 -22.64 -13.18 -12.53
C GLY A 160 -22.18 -14.58 -12.95
N ASN A 161 -21.42 -14.69 -14.05
CA ASN A 161 -20.75 -15.94 -14.39
C ASN A 161 -19.70 -16.24 -13.31
N LYS A 162 -20.03 -17.12 -12.36
CA LYS A 162 -19.24 -17.46 -11.16
C LYS A 162 -17.94 -18.26 -11.44
N ASN A 163 -17.49 -18.29 -12.69
CA ASN A 163 -16.31 -19.05 -13.13
C ASN A 163 -15.16 -18.10 -13.53
N ILE A 164 -14.74 -17.25 -12.60
CA ILE A 164 -13.50 -16.46 -12.69
C ILE A 164 -12.61 -16.81 -11.51
#